data_AF-A0A3A8ZP98-F1
#
_entry.id   AF-A0A3A8ZP98-F1
#
_cell.length_a   1.000
_cell.length_b   1.000
_cell.length_c   1.000
_cell.angle_alpha   90.00
_cell.angle_beta   90.00
_cell.angle_gamma   90.00
#
_symmetry.space_group_name_H-M   'P 1'
#
loop_
_entity.id
_entity.type
_entity.pdbx_description
1 polymer ?
#
loop_
_entity_poly.entity_id
_entity_poly.type
_entity_poly.pdbx_seq_one_letter_code
_entity_poly.pdbx_strand_id
1 'polypeptide(L)' 'MIGGNRVLRKLIERAFCNGVAVGISLYQRMILAAHEKKKPFKIGEDFYYIYSGRERLAEMLDKICK' A
#
# COMPACT_ATOMS: atom_id res chain seq x y z
N MET A 1 27.55 24.06 -23.03
CA MET A 1 26.28 23.91 -22.26
C MET A 1 25.84 22.44 -22.03
N ILE A 2 26.77 21.46 -21.99
CA ILE A 2 26.43 20.02 -21.93
C ILE A 2 26.16 19.51 -20.49
N GLY A 3 26.63 20.23 -19.46
CA GLY A 3 26.46 19.86 -18.05
C GLY A 3 25.04 20.02 -17.50
N GLY A 4 24.36 21.13 -17.84
CA GLY A 4 23.04 21.47 -17.29
C GLY A 4 21.94 20.47 -17.63
N ASN A 5 21.93 19.96 -18.87
CA ASN A 5 20.91 19.01 -19.33
C ASN A 5 21.03 17.64 -18.60
N ARG A 6 22.27 17.23 -18.27
CA ARG A 6 22.52 16.02 -17.47
C ARG A 6 22.05 16.15 -16.02
N VAL A 7 22.21 17.32 -15.40
CA VAL A 7 21.75 17.57 -14.03
C VAL A 7 20.22 17.59 -13.98
N LEU A 8 19.57 18.28 -14.93
CA LEU A 8 18.11 18.35 -14.99
C LEU A 8 17.47 16.96 -15.11
N ARG A 9 18.01 16.09 -15.96
CA ARG A 9 17.52 14.71 -16.11
C ARG A 9 17.59 13.92 -14.79
N LYS A 10 18.69 14.03 -14.04
CA LYS A 10 18.85 13.35 -12.75
C LYS A 10 17.87 13.86 -11.69
N LEU A 11 17.57 15.16 -11.71
CA LEU A 11 16.60 15.74 -10.78
C LEU A 11 15.17 15.24 -11.08
N ILE A 12 14.79 15.16 -12.35
CA ILE A 12 13.50 14.62 -12.78
C ILE A 12 13.37 13.15 -12.38
N GLU A 13 14.41 12.35 -12.62
CA GLU A 13 14.44 10.93 -12.25
C GLU A 13 14.27 10.74 -10.73
N ARG A 14 14.98 11.53 -9.92
CA ARG A 14 14.84 11.50 -8.46
C ARG A 14 13.45 11.93 -8.01
N ALA A 15 12.89 12.98 -8.61
CA ALA A 15 11.55 13.44 -8.27
C ALA A 15 10.49 12.37 -8.57
N PHE A 16 10.60 11.68 -9.71
CA PHE A 16 9.74 10.55 -10.06
C PHE A 16 9.85 9.41 -9.04
N CYS A 17 11.07 8.93 -8.76
CA CYS A 17 11.29 7.85 -7.80
C CYS A 17 10.79 8.21 -6.41
N ASN A 18 11.02 9.45 -5.96
CA ASN A 18 10.51 9.93 -4.68
C ASN A 18 8.98 9.97 -4.67
N GLY A 19 8.35 10.46 -5.74
CA GLY A 19 6.89 10.48 -5.86
C GLY A 19 6.29 9.07 -5.74
N VAL A 20 6.88 8.09 -6.43
CA VAL A 20 6.46 6.68 -6.34
C VAL A 20 6.64 6.14 -4.92
N ALA A 21 7.81 6.37 -4.30
CA ALA A 21 8.10 5.88 -2.95
C ALA A 21 7.15 6.49 -1.90
N VAL A 22 6.83 7.79 -2.02
CA VAL A 22 5.86 8.48 -1.16
C VAL A 22 4.47 7.89 -1.35
N GLY A 23 4.04 7.68 -2.60
CA GLY A 23 2.75 7.06 -2.91
C GLY A 23 2.62 5.68 -2.25
N ILE A 24 3.61 4.80 -2.45
CA ILE A 24 3.63 3.46 -1.82
C ILE A 24 3.55 3.57 -0.29
N SER A 25 4.35 4.45 0.31
CA SER A 25 4.39 4.63 1.76
C SER A 25 3.05 5.10 2.34
N LEU A 26 2.33 5.98 1.62
CA LEU A 26 1.00 6.43 2.02
C LEU A 26 -0.02 5.27 1.99
N TYR A 27 -0.05 4.50 0.91
CA TYR A 27 -0.95 3.35 0.82
C TYR A 27 -0.67 2.30 1.89
N GLN A 28 0.60 2.00 2.18
CA GLN A 28 0.97 1.08 3.26
C GLN A 28 0.45 1.57 4.62
N ARG A 29 0.60 2.86 4.94
CA ARG A 29 0.07 3.44 6.18
C ARG A 29 -1.46 3.37 6.25
N MET A 30 -2.15 3.61 5.14
CA MET A 30 -3.61 3.52 5.09
C MET A 30 -4.10 2.08 5.31
N ILE A 31 -3.43 1.09 4.71
CA ILE A 31 -3.67 -0.33 4.92
C ILE A 31 -3.50 -0.69 6.40
N LEU A 32 -2.38 -0.31 7.02
CA LEU A 32 -2.13 -0.57 8.44
C LEU A 32 -3.20 0.07 9.34
N ALA A 33 -3.55 1.33 9.09
CA ALA A 33 -4.59 2.02 9.85
C ALA A 33 -5.98 1.40 9.69
N ALA A 34 -6.30 0.87 8.51
CA ALA A 34 -7.55 0.13 8.28
C ALA A 34 -7.58 -1.19 9.06
N HIS A 35 -6.46 -1.91 9.08
CA HIS A 35 -6.31 -3.16 9.85
C HIS A 35 -6.44 -2.91 11.36
N GLU A 36 -5.73 -1.91 11.92
CA GLU A 36 -5.84 -1.54 13.34
C GLU A 36 -7.27 -1.18 13.75
N LYS A 37 -8.01 -0.50 12.87
CA LYS A 37 -9.41 -0.12 13.10
C LYS A 37 -10.41 -1.23 12.80
N LYS A 38 -9.96 -2.40 12.31
CA LYS A 38 -10.80 -3.50 11.81
C LYS A 38 -11.86 -3.02 10.81
N LYS A 39 -11.49 -2.09 9.93
CA LYS A 39 -12.37 -1.54 8.89
C LYS A 39 -11.92 -2.00 7.50
N PRO A 40 -12.87 -2.15 6.55
CA PRO A 40 -12.51 -2.39 5.17
C PRO A 40 -11.73 -1.21 4.59
N PHE A 41 -10.73 -1.53 3.77
CA PHE A 41 -9.93 -0.59 3.02
C PHE A 41 -10.43 -0.52 1.57
N LYS A 42 -10.82 0.66 1.08
CA LYS A 42 -11.32 0.81 -0.29
C LYS A 42 -10.16 1.11 -1.25
N ILE A 43 -10.04 0.36 -2.35
CA ILE A 43 -9.15 0.67 -3.46
C ILE A 43 -10.00 0.74 -4.73
N GLY A 44 -10.09 1.93 -5.33
CA GLY A 44 -11.03 2.17 -6.43
C GLY A 44 -12.47 2.00 -5.95
N GLU A 45 -13.19 1.05 -6.56
CA GLU A 45 -14.56 0.70 -6.18
C GLU A 45 -14.66 -0.52 -5.25
N ASP A 46 -13.55 -1.24 -5.06
CA ASP A 46 -13.54 -2.50 -4.30
C ASP A 46 -13.14 -2.29 -2.83
N PHE A 47 -13.72 -3.09 -1.94
CA PHE A 47 -13.41 -3.11 -0.52
C PHE A 47 -12.57 -4.35 -0.16
N TYR A 48 -11.47 -4.12 0.53
CA TYR A 48 -10.53 -5.15 0.97
C TYR A 48 -10.53 -5.24 2.50
N TYR A 49 -10.57 -6.46 3.03
CA TYR A 49 -10.39 -6.73 4.46
C TYR A 49 -9.02 -7.33 4.70
N ILE A 50 -8.30 -6.76 5.67
CA ILE A 50 -6.96 -7.21 6.02
C ILE A 50 -7.07 -8.13 7.22
N TYR A 51 -6.78 -9.41 6.98
CA TYR A 51 -6.78 -10.44 8.01
C TYR A 51 -5.36 -10.93 8.28
N SER A 52 -5.04 -11.13 9.55
CA SER A 52 -3.90 -11.93 9.96
C SER A 52 -4.12 -13.41 9.62
N GLY A 53 -3.03 -14.17 9.51
CA GLY A 53 -3.12 -15.61 9.27
C GLY A 53 -3.94 -16.35 10.34
N ARG A 54 -3.92 -15.88 11.59
CA ARG A 54 -4.73 -16.43 12.68
C ARG A 54 -6.21 -16.17 12.49
N GLU A 55 -6.60 -14.95 12.10
CA GLU A 55 -8.01 -14.63 11.84
C GLU A 55 -8.53 -15.43 10.64
N ARG A 56 -7.72 -15.56 9.58
CA ARG A 56 -8.04 -16.37 8.40
C ARG A 56 -8.23 -17.85 8.75
N LEU A 57 -7.36 -18.39 9.61
CA LEU A 57 -7.45 -19.78 10.07
C LEU A 57 -8.68 -20.00 10.96
N ALA A 58 -8.96 -19.07 11.89
CA ALA A 58 -10.14 -19.14 12.73
C ALA A 58 -11.44 -19.11 11.92
N GLU A 59 -11.52 -18.23 10.92
CA GLU A 59 -12.66 -18.16 9.98
C GLU A 59 -12.84 -19.48 9.20
N MET A 60 -11.75 -20.06 8.71
CA MET A 60 -11.78 -21.35 8.01
C MET A 60 -12.27 -22.48 8.92
N LEU A 61 -11.74 -22.58 10.14
CA LEU A 61 -12.16 -23.59 11.11
C LEU A 61 -13.64 -23.45 11.47
N ASP A 62 -14.12 -22.22 11.70
CA ASP A 62 -15.53 -21.96 11.98
C ASP A 62 -16.45 -22.42 10.84
N LYS A 63 -16.02 -22.24 9.58
CA LYS A 63 -16.77 -22.67 8.39
C LYS A 63 -16.78 -24.19 8.15
N ILE A 64 -15.76 -24.92 8.61
CA ILE A 64 -15.67 -26.38 8.43
C ILE A 64 -16.35 -27.11 9.58
N CYS A 65 -16.27 -26.56 10.79
CA CYS A 65 -16.81 -27.19 12.00
C CYS A 65 -18.29 -26.86 12.27
N LYS A 66 -18.91 -26.01 11.46
CA LYS A 66 -20.36 -25.76 11.42
C LYS A 66 -20.93 -26.34 10.13
#